data_AF-A0A620MW28-F1
#
_entry.id   AF-A0A620MW28-F1
#
_cell.length_a   1.000
_cell.length_b   1.000
_cell.length_c   1.000
_cell.angle_alpha   90.00
_cell.angle_beta   90.00
_cell.angle_gamma   90.00
#
_symmetry.space_group_name_H-M   'P 1'
#
loop_
_entity.id
_entity.type
_entity.pdbx_description
1 polymer ?
#
loop_
_entity_poly.entity_id
_entity_poly.type
_entity_poly.pdbx_seq_one_letter_code
_entity_poly.pdbx_strand_id
1 'polypeptide(L)'
;MSGIRAEFSISDEDYNDLDALVDRIRSGVSSLFQERSMCEMLGIYFDKSANGLDPATKLSLLNYINELKFGSQFENETVHPGDPVLLQTEESSELIKASCIFEVLGFEQLAKNMRRFYSETLIETMMKEVREEAKAKKIISADRSKAKKGKTNRHQSVALEIATRTWEKYPNASLAGLSQEIYTHLRIKWNDVPVVGTIEKWLKESGRNPDVKPKNRAFKIVTPEGE
;
A
#
# COMPACT_ATOMS: atom_id res chain seq x y z
N MET A 1 15.92 16.32 -27.23
CA MET A 1 14.54 16.13 -26.73
C MET A 1 14.44 16.76 -25.36
N SER A 2 13.68 17.85 -25.22
CA SER A 2 13.46 18.56 -23.96
C SER A 2 12.30 17.92 -23.22
N GLY A 3 12.60 16.95 -22.36
CA GLY A 3 11.63 16.34 -21.46
C GLY A 3 11.39 17.18 -20.20
N ILE A 4 10.13 17.27 -19.77
CA ILE A 4 9.68 17.99 -18.56
C ILE A 4 10.11 17.22 -17.30
N ARG A 5 10.65 17.91 -16.30
CA ARG A 5 11.02 17.30 -15.02
C ARG A 5 9.86 17.31 -14.03
N ALA A 6 9.37 16.14 -13.66
CA ALA A 6 8.64 15.93 -12.42
C ALA A 6 9.62 15.30 -11.41
N GLU A 7 10.09 16.08 -10.43
CA GLU A 7 10.96 15.56 -9.37
C GLU A 7 10.10 14.81 -8.35
N PHE A 8 9.98 13.50 -8.50
CA PHE A 8 9.51 12.62 -7.44
C PHE A 8 10.62 11.63 -7.10
N SER A 9 11.16 11.73 -5.89
CA SER A 9 12.06 10.72 -5.33
C SER A 9 11.24 9.74 -4.51
N ILE A 10 11.22 8.47 -4.92
CA ILE A 10 10.65 7.36 -4.13
C ILE A 10 11.78 6.83 -3.25
N SER A 11 11.56 6.78 -1.94
CA SER A 11 12.48 6.25 -0.93
C SER A 11 12.05 4.86 -0.45
N ASP A 12 12.97 4.08 0.12
CA ASP A 12 12.66 2.75 0.65
C ASP A 12 11.60 2.78 1.77
N GLU A 13 11.46 3.90 2.47
CA GLU A 13 10.42 4.11 3.49
C GLU A 13 9.01 4.21 2.89
N ASP A 14 8.89 4.60 1.62
CA ASP A 14 7.61 4.79 0.93
C ASP A 14 6.89 3.48 0.64
N TYR A 15 7.62 2.35 0.63
CA TYR A 15 7.03 1.03 0.50
C TYR A 15 6.36 0.53 1.79
N ASN A 16 6.60 1.20 2.93
CA ASN A 16 5.95 0.86 4.20
C ASN A 16 4.54 1.44 4.32
N ASP A 17 4.24 2.54 3.60
CA ASP A 17 2.95 3.20 3.56
C ASP A 17 2.54 3.52 2.12
N LEU A 18 1.93 2.52 1.49
CA LEU A 18 1.45 2.58 0.11
C LEU A 18 0.40 3.69 -0.10
N ASP A 19 -0.41 3.99 0.92
CA ASP A 19 -1.43 5.04 0.81
C ASP A 19 -0.76 6.42 0.78
N ALA A 20 0.25 6.64 1.64
CA ALA A 20 1.04 7.86 1.62
C ALA A 20 1.83 8.06 0.30
N LEU A 21 2.36 6.99 -0.28
CA LEU A 21 3.01 7.03 -1.60
C LEU A 21 2.01 7.42 -2.70
N VAL A 22 0.82 6.81 -2.70
CA VAL A 22 -0.27 7.10 -3.66
C VAL A 22 -0.68 8.57 -3.58
N ASP A 23 -0.88 9.10 -2.38
CA ASP A 23 -1.29 10.48 -2.19
C ASP A 23 -0.21 11.48 -2.66
N ARG A 24 1.06 11.15 -2.46
CA ARG A 24 2.18 11.97 -2.92
C ARG A 24 2.28 12.00 -4.44
N ILE A 25 2.14 10.85 -5.11
CA ILE A 25 2.13 10.77 -6.58
C ILE A 25 0.91 11.50 -7.14
N ARG A 26 -0.27 11.31 -6.55
CA ARG A 26 -1.49 12.03 -6.95
C ARG A 26 -1.30 13.54 -6.84
N SER A 27 -0.75 14.01 -5.71
CA SER A 27 -0.52 15.43 -5.47
C SER A 27 0.48 16.02 -6.45
N GLY A 28 1.62 15.36 -6.67
CA GLY A 28 2.67 15.83 -7.58
C GLY A 28 2.26 15.84 -9.05
N VAL A 29 1.55 14.80 -9.51
CA VAL A 29 1.04 14.75 -10.89
C VAL A 29 -0.06 15.80 -11.08
N SER A 30 -0.98 15.94 -10.12
CA SER A 30 -2.06 16.93 -10.22
C SER A 30 -1.56 18.36 -10.22
N SER A 31 -0.57 18.70 -9.38
CA SER A 31 0.00 20.06 -9.33
C SER A 31 0.69 20.42 -10.64
N LEU A 32 1.46 19.50 -11.22
CA LEU A 32 2.15 19.70 -12.50
C LEU A 32 1.19 20.13 -13.62
N PHE A 33 0.06 19.42 -13.77
CA PHE A 33 -0.94 19.70 -14.80
C PHE A 33 -1.89 20.86 -14.47
N GLN A 34 -1.87 21.37 -13.23
CA GLN A 34 -2.58 22.59 -12.85
C GLN A 34 -1.76 23.86 -13.09
N GLU A 35 -0.45 23.80 -12.87
CA GLU A 35 0.46 24.96 -12.90
C GLU A 35 0.99 25.30 -14.29
N ARG A 36 1.06 24.31 -15.19
CA ARG A 36 1.63 24.49 -16.54
C ARG A 36 0.66 24.09 -17.63
N SER A 37 0.68 24.82 -18.74
CA SER A 37 -0.10 24.50 -19.93
C SER A 37 0.52 23.34 -20.70
N MET A 38 -0.28 22.58 -21.45
CA MET A 38 0.24 21.43 -22.19
C MET A 38 1.11 21.91 -23.37
N CYS A 39 0.80 23.08 -23.95
CA CYS A 39 1.65 23.67 -24.97
C CYS A 39 3.03 24.06 -24.41
N GLU A 40 3.10 24.72 -23.25
CA GLU A 40 4.38 25.06 -22.60
C GLU A 40 5.19 23.81 -22.24
N MET A 41 4.52 22.78 -21.76
CA MET A 41 5.10 21.48 -21.47
C MET A 41 5.76 20.85 -22.71
N LEU A 42 5.12 20.95 -23.88
CA LEU A 42 5.64 20.44 -25.15
C LEU A 42 6.59 21.41 -25.88
N GLY A 43 6.89 22.57 -25.29
CA GLY A 43 7.72 23.60 -25.92
C GLY A 43 7.04 24.31 -27.10
N ILE A 44 5.72 24.28 -27.16
CA ILE A 44 4.90 24.97 -28.15
C ILE A 44 4.53 26.35 -27.61
N TYR A 45 5.05 27.40 -28.25
CA TYR A 45 4.85 28.79 -27.84
C TYR A 45 4.10 29.56 -28.92
N PHE A 46 3.08 30.32 -28.51
CA PHE A 46 2.28 31.17 -29.38
C PHE A 46 1.66 32.34 -28.59
N ASP A 47 1.22 33.38 -29.30
CA ASP A 47 0.50 34.49 -28.67
C ASP A 47 -0.91 34.03 -28.28
N LYS A 48 -1.19 34.00 -26.96
CA LYS A 48 -2.47 33.61 -26.38
C LYS A 48 -3.54 34.70 -26.51
N SER A 49 -3.20 35.88 -27.04
CA SER A 49 -4.19 36.94 -27.28
C SER A 49 -5.21 36.50 -28.34
N ALA A 50 -6.47 36.94 -28.20
CA ALA A 50 -7.57 36.52 -29.09
C ALA A 50 -7.33 36.82 -30.58
N ASN A 51 -6.41 37.75 -30.88
CA ASN A 51 -6.00 38.17 -32.23
C ASN A 51 -4.52 37.89 -32.52
N GLY A 52 -3.83 37.12 -31.68
CA GLY A 52 -2.38 37.00 -31.68
C GLY A 52 -1.78 36.17 -32.81
N LEU A 53 -2.60 35.32 -33.43
CA LEU A 53 -2.23 34.49 -34.58
C LEU A 53 -3.14 34.85 -35.75
N ASP A 54 -2.55 35.11 -36.92
CA ASP A 54 -3.32 35.17 -38.15
C ASP A 54 -3.95 33.79 -38.46
N PRO A 55 -5.06 33.75 -39.21
CA PRO A 55 -5.79 32.50 -39.45
C PRO A 55 -4.96 31.39 -40.10
N ALA A 56 -3.99 31.72 -40.97
CA ALA A 56 -3.18 30.73 -41.66
C ALA A 56 -2.18 30.10 -40.69
N THR A 57 -1.46 30.92 -39.90
CA THR A 57 -0.53 30.43 -38.88
C THR A 57 -1.26 29.60 -37.81
N LYS A 58 -2.46 30.04 -37.40
CA LYS A 58 -3.29 29.29 -36.45
C LYS A 58 -3.67 27.91 -36.99
N LEU A 59 -4.11 27.83 -38.25
CA LEU A 59 -4.47 26.54 -38.87
C LEU A 59 -3.26 25.61 -39.00
N SER A 60 -2.10 26.14 -39.41
CA SER A 60 -0.86 25.36 -39.49
C SER A 60 -0.45 24.80 -38.13
N LEU A 61 -0.56 25.60 -37.06
CA LEU A 61 -0.24 25.15 -35.70
C LEU A 61 -1.20 24.05 -35.21
N LEU A 62 -2.51 24.19 -35.48
CA LEU A 62 -3.49 23.18 -35.10
C LEU A 62 -3.26 21.84 -35.82
N ASN A 63 -2.93 21.87 -37.11
CA ASN A 63 -2.58 20.66 -37.86
C ASN A 63 -1.29 20.03 -37.34
N TYR A 64 -0.26 20.85 -37.04
CA TYR A 64 0.97 20.37 -36.42
C TYR A 64 0.69 19.63 -35.11
N ILE A 65 -0.12 20.22 -34.22
CA ILE A 65 -0.51 19.60 -32.94
C ILE A 65 -1.26 18.27 -33.19
N ASN A 66 -2.20 18.25 -34.13
CA ASN A 66 -2.98 17.07 -34.46
C ASN A 66 -2.11 15.89 -34.97
N GLU A 67 -1.05 16.22 -35.72
CA GLU A 67 -0.10 15.26 -36.27
C GLU A 67 0.99 14.81 -35.28
N LEU A 68 1.07 15.40 -34.08
CA LEU A 68 2.02 14.99 -33.06
C LEU A 68 1.85 13.51 -32.73
N LYS A 69 2.96 12.77 -32.82
CA LYS A 69 3.02 11.37 -32.43
C LYS A 69 3.72 11.26 -31.09
N PHE A 70 3.01 10.69 -30.13
CA PHE A 70 3.57 10.31 -28.85
C PHE A 70 3.91 8.81 -28.99
N GLY A 71 5.20 8.47 -28.86
CA GLY A 71 5.71 7.12 -29.14
C GLY A 71 5.31 6.09 -28.07
N SER A 72 5.65 4.82 -28.25
CA SER A 72 5.37 3.73 -27.30
C SER A 72 6.67 3.15 -26.73
N GLN A 73 7.72 3.96 -26.57
CA GLN A 73 9.09 3.49 -26.32
C GLN A 73 9.50 3.40 -24.85
N PHE A 74 8.59 3.00 -23.95
CA PHE A 74 8.95 2.69 -22.56
C PHE A 74 8.83 1.20 -22.21
N GLU A 75 8.85 0.32 -23.21
CA GLU A 75 9.19 -1.08 -22.97
C GLU A 75 10.71 -1.15 -22.69
N ASN A 76 11.08 -1.02 -21.41
CA ASN A 76 12.41 -1.32 -20.81
C ASN A 76 13.41 -0.17 -20.55
N GLU A 77 13.03 1.10 -20.60
CA GLU A 77 13.91 2.17 -20.08
C GLU A 77 13.70 2.41 -18.58
N THR A 78 14.81 2.50 -17.84
CA THR A 78 14.81 2.78 -16.40
C THR A 78 14.38 4.23 -16.20
N VAL A 79 13.17 4.45 -15.67
CA VAL A 79 12.68 5.81 -15.36
C VAL A 79 13.55 6.37 -14.22
N HIS A 80 14.27 7.45 -14.48
CA HIS A 80 15.04 8.16 -13.47
C HIS A 80 14.20 9.28 -12.83
N PRO A 81 14.45 9.64 -11.55
CA PRO A 81 13.84 10.82 -10.94
C PRO A 81 14.09 12.06 -11.81
N GLY A 82 13.01 12.66 -12.32
CA GLY A 82 13.08 13.82 -13.21
C GLY A 82 12.78 13.56 -14.69
N ASP A 83 12.50 12.32 -15.12
CA ASP A 83 12.02 12.08 -16.48
C ASP A 83 10.53 12.47 -16.64
N PRO A 84 10.11 13.05 -17.79
CA PRO A 84 8.70 13.31 -18.06
C PRO A 84 7.95 11.98 -18.17
N VAL A 85 7.23 11.63 -17.12
CA VAL A 85 6.30 10.50 -17.18
C VAL A 85 5.05 10.97 -17.92
N LEU A 86 5.10 10.92 -19.25
CA LEU A 86 3.91 11.02 -20.06
C LEU A 86 3.36 9.61 -20.27
N LEU A 87 2.08 9.41 -19.98
CA LEU A 87 1.35 8.30 -20.57
C LEU A 87 1.37 8.51 -22.08
N GLN A 88 1.77 7.48 -22.81
CA GLN A 88 1.84 7.50 -24.28
C GLN A 88 0.94 6.41 -24.88
N THR A 89 -0.24 6.19 -24.28
CA THR A 89 -1.31 5.44 -24.95
C THR A 89 -1.97 6.31 -26.00
N GLU A 90 -2.60 5.69 -27.00
CA GLU A 90 -3.36 6.39 -28.04
C GLU A 90 -4.41 7.34 -27.41
N GLU A 91 -5.18 6.87 -26.42
CA GLU A 91 -6.20 7.71 -25.78
C GLU A 91 -5.59 8.90 -25.04
N SER A 92 -4.48 8.67 -24.34
CA SER A 92 -3.80 9.73 -23.59
C SER A 92 -3.13 10.76 -24.52
N SER A 93 -2.69 10.32 -25.69
CA SER A 93 -2.14 11.17 -26.75
C SER A 93 -3.21 12.12 -27.30
N GLU A 94 -4.44 11.64 -27.45
CA GLU A 94 -5.57 12.47 -27.88
C GLU A 94 -5.96 13.51 -26.82
N LEU A 95 -5.88 13.17 -25.53
CA LEU A 95 -6.10 14.14 -24.44
C LEU A 95 -5.04 15.26 -24.44
N ILE A 96 -3.77 14.92 -24.70
CA ILE A 96 -2.68 15.90 -24.83
C ILE A 96 -2.96 16.84 -26.01
N LYS A 97 -3.24 16.29 -27.20
CA LYS A 97 -3.53 17.07 -28.41
C LYS A 97 -4.75 17.97 -28.22
N ALA A 98 -5.83 17.43 -27.66
CA ALA A 98 -7.06 18.17 -27.38
C ALA A 98 -6.79 19.34 -26.43
N SER A 99 -5.99 19.14 -25.37
CA SER A 99 -5.57 20.23 -24.49
C SER A 99 -4.89 21.35 -25.28
N CYS A 100 -3.87 21.02 -26.07
CA CYS A 100 -3.12 22.00 -26.85
C CYS A 100 -4.00 22.74 -27.87
N ILE A 101 -4.87 22.02 -28.57
CA ILE A 101 -5.82 22.61 -29.52
C ILE A 101 -6.75 23.61 -28.80
N PHE A 102 -7.30 23.23 -27.65
CA PHE A 102 -8.17 24.13 -26.90
C PHE A 102 -7.43 25.36 -26.38
N GLU A 103 -6.17 25.25 -25.98
CA GLU A 103 -5.34 26.40 -25.62
C GLU A 103 -5.14 27.35 -26.82
N VAL A 104 -4.78 26.82 -28.00
CA VAL A 104 -4.62 27.61 -29.24
C VAL A 104 -5.93 28.27 -29.69
N LEU A 105 -7.07 27.62 -29.41
CA LEU A 105 -8.40 28.18 -29.70
C LEU A 105 -8.87 29.21 -28.67
N GLY A 106 -8.22 29.30 -27.49
CA GLY A 106 -8.62 30.19 -26.40
C GLY A 106 -9.66 29.57 -25.43
N PHE A 107 -9.94 28.27 -25.55
CA PHE A 107 -10.84 27.54 -24.66
C PHE A 107 -10.11 27.03 -23.40
N GLU A 108 -9.58 27.95 -22.60
CA GLU A 108 -8.70 27.65 -21.46
C GLU A 108 -9.33 26.67 -20.44
N GLN A 109 -10.63 26.82 -20.16
CA GLN A 109 -11.31 25.92 -19.22
C GLN A 109 -11.40 24.48 -19.75
N LEU A 110 -11.60 24.33 -21.06
CA LEU A 110 -11.70 23.01 -21.68
C LEU A 110 -10.31 22.36 -21.78
N ALA A 111 -9.28 23.15 -22.10
CA ALA A 111 -7.89 22.71 -22.02
C ALA A 111 -7.51 22.23 -20.61
N LYS A 112 -7.89 22.98 -19.57
CA LYS A 112 -7.67 22.58 -18.18
C LYS A 112 -8.36 21.27 -17.82
N ASN A 113 -9.58 21.05 -18.34
CA ASN A 113 -10.28 19.79 -18.13
C ASN A 113 -9.57 18.62 -18.83
N MET A 114 -9.06 18.81 -20.05
CA MET A 114 -8.29 17.78 -20.76
C MET A 114 -7.01 17.40 -20.01
N ARG A 115 -6.26 18.40 -19.51
CA ARG A 115 -5.08 18.18 -18.63
C ARG A 115 -5.44 17.38 -17.39
N ARG A 116 -6.57 17.69 -16.76
CA ARG A 116 -7.06 16.96 -15.59
C ARG A 116 -7.35 15.50 -15.94
N PHE A 117 -8.11 15.22 -16.99
CA PHE A 117 -8.41 13.85 -17.39
C PHE A 117 -7.15 13.06 -17.71
N TYR A 118 -6.20 13.68 -18.42
CA TYR A 118 -4.90 13.08 -18.68
C TYR A 118 -4.16 12.72 -17.38
N SER A 119 -4.13 13.65 -16.41
CA SER A 119 -3.49 13.43 -15.10
C SER A 119 -4.14 12.26 -14.34
N GLU A 120 -5.47 12.13 -14.39
CA GLU A 120 -6.20 11.04 -13.75
C GLU A 120 -5.84 9.70 -14.41
N THR A 121 -5.82 9.61 -15.75
CA THR A 121 -5.42 8.40 -16.48
C THR A 121 -3.96 7.99 -16.22
N LEU A 122 -3.06 8.97 -16.15
CA LEU A 122 -1.65 8.74 -15.83
C LEU A 122 -1.49 8.14 -14.42
N ILE A 123 -2.14 8.76 -13.42
CA ILE A 123 -2.13 8.26 -12.04
C ILE A 123 -2.71 6.85 -11.96
N GLU A 124 -3.84 6.58 -12.61
CA GLU A 124 -4.45 5.25 -12.60
C GLU A 124 -3.51 4.19 -13.18
N THR A 125 -2.82 4.52 -14.27
CA THR A 125 -1.90 3.59 -14.92
C THR A 125 -0.67 3.33 -14.07
N MET A 126 -0.03 4.38 -13.52
CA MET A 126 1.11 4.25 -12.60
C MET A 126 0.74 3.44 -11.34
N MET A 127 -0.51 3.54 -10.86
CA MET A 127 -0.95 2.85 -9.64
C MET A 127 -1.50 1.44 -9.87
N LYS A 128 -1.59 0.96 -11.11
CA LYS A 128 -2.24 -0.32 -11.42
C LYS A 128 -1.52 -1.49 -10.72
N GLU A 129 -0.21 -1.60 -10.91
CA GLU A 129 0.60 -2.68 -10.35
C GLU A 129 0.66 -2.63 -8.81
N VAL A 130 0.77 -1.42 -8.25
CA VAL A 130 0.76 -1.18 -6.80
C VAL A 130 -0.54 -1.69 -6.16
N ARG A 131 -1.69 -1.42 -6.79
CA ARG A 131 -2.99 -1.93 -6.31
C ARG A 131 -3.11 -3.44 -6.45
N GLU A 132 -2.58 -4.02 -7.52
CA GLU A 132 -2.59 -5.47 -7.74
C GLU A 132 -1.75 -6.19 -6.67
N GLU A 133 -0.56 -5.68 -6.36
CA GLU A 133 0.29 -6.25 -5.31
C GLU A 133 -0.35 -6.15 -3.91
N ALA A 134 -0.94 -4.99 -3.59
CA ALA A 134 -1.67 -4.80 -2.33
C ALA A 134 -2.87 -5.77 -2.20
N LYS A 135 -3.62 -5.98 -3.28
CA LYS A 135 -4.71 -6.96 -3.33
C LYS A 135 -4.19 -8.39 -3.13
N ALA A 136 -3.09 -8.76 -3.79
CA ALA A 136 -2.48 -10.08 -3.64
C ALA A 136 -2.03 -10.35 -2.19
N LYS A 137 -1.33 -9.39 -1.55
CA LYS A 137 -0.92 -9.49 -0.13
C LYS A 137 -2.13 -9.66 0.80
N LYS A 138 -3.23 -8.95 0.55
CA LYS A 138 -4.47 -9.07 1.33
C LYS A 138 -5.11 -10.45 1.19
N ILE A 139 -5.16 -11.01 -0.03
CA ILE A 139 -5.67 -12.36 -0.28
C ILE A 139 -4.81 -13.40 0.45
N ILE A 140 -3.48 -13.33 0.33
CA ILE A 140 -2.54 -14.24 1.00
C ILE A 140 -2.69 -14.15 2.53
N SER A 141 -2.82 -12.95 3.09
CA SER A 141 -3.02 -12.75 4.52
C SER A 141 -4.36 -13.33 5.01
N ALA A 142 -5.43 -13.13 4.24
CA ALA A 142 -6.74 -13.70 4.53
C ALA A 142 -6.71 -15.24 4.46
N ASP A 143 -6.03 -15.82 3.47
CA ASP A 143 -5.88 -17.26 3.33
C ASP A 143 -5.01 -17.85 4.46
N ARG A 144 -3.91 -17.19 4.85
CA ARG A 144 -3.12 -17.58 6.03
C ARG A 144 -3.97 -17.53 7.31
N SER A 145 -4.84 -16.53 7.44
CA SER A 145 -5.73 -16.38 8.59
C SER A 145 -6.81 -17.47 8.62
N LYS A 146 -7.39 -17.82 7.47
CA LYS A 146 -8.34 -18.94 7.31
C LYS A 146 -7.67 -20.29 7.59
N ALA A 147 -6.46 -20.51 7.06
CA ALA A 147 -5.70 -21.74 7.27
C ALA A 147 -5.25 -21.94 8.74
N LYS A 148 -5.09 -20.84 9.50
CA LYS A 148 -4.84 -20.91 10.96
C LYS A 148 -6.09 -21.28 11.76
N LYS A 149 -7.29 -21.09 11.21
CA LYS A 149 -8.56 -21.34 11.89
C LYS A 149 -8.84 -22.85 11.91
N GLY A 150 -8.37 -23.53 12.95
CA GLY A 150 -8.60 -24.96 13.18
C GLY A 150 -7.37 -25.80 13.51
N LYS A 151 -6.15 -25.25 13.36
CA LYS A 151 -4.94 -25.89 13.90
C LYS A 151 -4.76 -25.53 15.38
N THR A 152 -5.54 -26.17 16.23
CA THR A 152 -5.31 -26.21 17.68
C THR A 152 -4.00 -26.96 17.92
N ASN A 153 -3.03 -26.36 18.57
CA ASN A 153 -1.79 -27.07 18.93
C ASN A 153 -2.15 -28.26 19.83
N ARG A 154 -1.60 -29.45 19.56
CA ARG A 154 -1.92 -30.69 20.28
C ARG A 154 -1.75 -30.59 21.80
N HIS A 155 -0.92 -29.66 22.27
CA HIS A 155 -0.61 -29.44 23.68
C HIS A 155 -1.54 -28.43 24.37
N GLN A 156 -2.47 -27.79 23.63
CA GLN A 156 -3.36 -26.77 24.18
C GLN A 156 -4.30 -27.32 25.25
N SER A 157 -4.89 -28.50 25.04
CA SER A 157 -5.78 -29.15 26.01
C SER A 157 -5.04 -29.46 27.32
N VAL A 158 -3.86 -30.08 27.21
CA VAL A 158 -3.01 -30.44 28.36
C VAL A 158 -2.59 -29.19 29.15
N ALA A 159 -2.18 -28.12 28.46
CA ALA A 159 -1.82 -26.86 29.11
C ALA A 159 -2.99 -26.25 29.89
N LEU A 160 -4.21 -26.27 29.32
CA LEU A 160 -5.42 -25.76 29.97
C LEU A 160 -5.83 -26.61 31.19
N GLU A 161 -5.63 -27.93 31.11
CA GLU A 161 -5.92 -28.84 32.22
C GLU A 161 -4.96 -28.60 33.40
N ILE A 162 -3.64 -28.57 33.14
CA ILE A 162 -2.64 -28.27 34.17
C ILE A 162 -2.93 -26.92 34.82
N ALA A 163 -3.27 -25.90 34.01
CA ALA A 163 -3.58 -24.58 34.54
C ALA A 163 -4.82 -24.59 35.45
N THR A 164 -5.89 -25.28 35.03
CA THR A 164 -7.12 -25.39 35.83
C THR A 164 -6.83 -26.04 37.19
N ARG A 165 -6.18 -27.20 37.21
CA ARG A 165 -5.83 -27.91 38.45
C ARG A 165 -4.89 -27.09 39.34
N THR A 166 -3.95 -26.36 38.72
CA THR A 166 -2.99 -25.52 39.46
C THR A 166 -3.70 -24.34 40.11
N TRP A 167 -4.67 -23.70 39.44
CA TRP A 167 -5.45 -22.62 40.02
C TRP A 167 -6.46 -23.08 41.08
N GLU A 168 -7.00 -24.30 40.97
CA GLU A 168 -7.81 -24.89 42.04
C GLU A 168 -7.00 -25.05 43.35
N LYS A 169 -5.73 -25.48 43.24
CA LYS A 169 -4.85 -25.65 44.40
C LYS A 169 -4.19 -24.34 44.86
N TYR A 170 -3.81 -23.49 43.91
CA TYR A 170 -3.10 -22.24 44.11
C TYR A 170 -3.81 -21.11 43.36
N PRO A 171 -4.94 -20.60 43.88
CA PRO A 171 -5.74 -19.59 43.19
C PRO A 171 -5.01 -18.26 43.00
N ASN A 172 -3.95 -18.01 43.78
CA ASN A 172 -3.08 -16.86 43.64
C ASN A 172 -1.94 -17.06 42.60
N ALA A 173 -1.83 -18.22 41.95
CA ALA A 173 -0.78 -18.46 40.94
C ALA A 173 -0.84 -17.41 39.81
N SER A 174 0.30 -16.76 39.56
CA SER A 174 0.40 -15.74 38.51
C SER A 174 0.31 -16.37 37.13
N LEU A 175 -0.40 -15.71 36.21
CA LEU A 175 -0.53 -16.13 34.82
C LEU A 175 0.85 -16.36 34.17
N ALA A 176 1.73 -15.35 34.27
CA ALA A 176 3.08 -15.40 33.71
C ALA A 176 3.93 -16.54 34.30
N GLY A 177 3.88 -16.75 35.63
CA GLY A 177 4.58 -17.86 36.27
C GLY A 177 4.04 -19.21 35.82
N LEU A 178 2.72 -19.34 35.69
CA LEU A 178 2.07 -20.59 35.33
C LEU A 178 2.38 -20.98 33.88
N SER A 179 2.38 -20.00 32.97
CA SER A 179 2.78 -20.21 31.58
C SER A 179 4.23 -20.69 31.45
N GLN A 180 5.14 -20.15 32.26
CA GLN A 180 6.56 -20.56 32.26
C GLN A 180 6.75 -21.99 32.79
N GLU A 181 6.08 -22.33 33.89
CA GLU A 181 6.15 -23.68 34.47
C GLU A 181 5.53 -24.73 33.54
N ILE A 182 4.38 -24.43 32.93
CA ILE A 182 3.76 -25.32 31.93
C ILE A 182 4.68 -25.51 30.72
N TYR A 183 5.28 -24.44 30.20
CA TYR A 183 6.26 -24.55 29.11
C TYR A 183 7.40 -25.50 29.48
N THR A 184 7.99 -25.30 30.66
CA THR A 184 9.12 -26.10 31.15
C THR A 184 8.73 -27.58 31.27
N HIS A 185 7.55 -27.86 31.83
CA HIS A 185 7.04 -29.22 31.96
C HIS A 185 6.80 -29.90 30.62
N LEU A 186 6.12 -29.22 29.69
CA LEU A 186 5.88 -29.77 28.35
C LEU A 186 7.19 -29.97 27.58
N ARG A 187 8.17 -29.07 27.74
CA ARG A 187 9.46 -29.10 27.03
C ARG A 187 10.34 -30.28 27.45
N ILE A 188 10.15 -30.80 28.66
CA ILE A 188 10.83 -32.03 29.11
C ILE A 188 10.34 -33.24 28.30
N LYS A 189 9.05 -33.30 27.97
CA LYS A 189 8.44 -34.43 27.26
C LYS A 189 8.44 -34.28 25.73
N TRP A 190 8.36 -33.04 25.21
CA TRP A 190 8.18 -32.78 23.78
C TRP A 190 9.07 -31.65 23.26
N ASN A 191 9.51 -31.81 22.01
CA ASN A 191 10.32 -30.81 21.30
C ASN A 191 9.49 -29.78 20.52
N ASP A 192 8.19 -29.99 20.32
CA ASP A 192 7.28 -29.15 19.54
C ASP A 192 6.31 -28.35 20.42
N VAL A 193 6.82 -27.85 21.54
CA VAL A 193 6.03 -27.13 22.54
C VAL A 193 5.83 -25.67 22.12
N PRO A 194 4.61 -25.12 22.26
CA PRO A 194 4.34 -23.70 22.02
C PRO A 194 5.19 -22.80 22.92
N VAL A 195 5.61 -21.63 22.42
CA VAL A 195 6.34 -20.65 23.23
C VAL A 195 5.47 -20.13 24.39
N VAL A 196 6.10 -19.68 25.47
CA VAL A 196 5.45 -19.22 26.71
C VAL A 196 4.32 -18.22 26.45
N GLY A 197 4.53 -17.22 25.58
CA GLY A 197 3.50 -16.22 25.25
C GLY A 197 2.25 -16.79 24.55
N THR A 198 2.39 -17.92 23.84
CA THR A 198 1.26 -18.63 23.24
C THR A 198 0.44 -19.36 24.31
N ILE A 199 1.12 -19.98 25.27
CA ILE A 199 0.47 -20.61 26.43
C ILE A 199 -0.26 -19.55 27.26
N GLU A 200 0.40 -18.43 27.56
CA GLU A 200 -0.20 -17.30 28.28
C GLU A 200 -1.48 -16.79 27.59
N LYS A 201 -1.45 -16.67 26.26
CA LYS A 201 -2.63 -16.32 25.47
C LYS A 201 -3.77 -17.32 25.65
N TRP A 202 -3.52 -18.62 25.54
CA TRP A 202 -4.55 -19.64 25.75
C TRP A 202 -5.13 -19.59 27.16
N LEU A 203 -4.28 -19.42 28.17
CA LEU A 203 -4.69 -19.31 29.56
C LEU A 203 -5.60 -18.10 29.78
N LYS A 204 -5.26 -16.95 29.17
CA LYS A 204 -6.08 -15.73 29.22
C LYS A 204 -7.41 -15.89 28.49
N GLU A 205 -7.40 -16.47 27.30
CA GLU A 205 -8.59 -16.73 26.48
C GLU A 205 -9.53 -17.78 27.12
N SER A 206 -9.02 -18.65 27.98
CA SER A 206 -9.83 -19.66 28.68
C SER A 206 -10.82 -19.05 29.69
N GLY A 207 -10.59 -17.83 30.16
CA GLY A 207 -11.38 -17.19 31.22
C GLY A 207 -11.25 -17.84 32.61
N ARG A 208 -10.34 -18.81 32.79
CA ARG A 208 -10.19 -19.59 34.04
C ARG A 208 -9.20 -19.00 35.04
N ASN A 209 -8.50 -17.91 34.70
CA ASN A 209 -7.54 -17.25 35.57
C ASN A 209 -8.26 -16.56 36.76
N PRO A 210 -8.04 -16.99 38.01
CA PRO A 210 -8.69 -16.38 39.17
C PRO A 210 -8.19 -14.95 39.41
N ASP A 211 -9.05 -14.01 39.77
CA ASP A 211 -8.65 -12.63 40.13
C ASP A 211 -8.31 -12.51 41.64
N VAL A 212 -7.33 -13.28 42.09
CA VAL A 212 -6.85 -13.27 43.49
C VAL A 212 -5.54 -12.49 43.59
N LYS A 213 -5.48 -11.54 44.54
CA LYS A 213 -4.30 -10.73 44.88
C LYS A 213 -3.86 -11.02 46.33
N PRO A 214 -2.55 -10.98 46.65
CA PRO A 214 -1.41 -10.80 45.74
C PRO A 214 -1.16 -12.04 44.89
N LYS A 215 -0.58 -11.85 43.69
CA LYS A 215 -0.19 -12.95 42.81
C LYS A 215 1.11 -13.59 43.31
N ASN A 216 1.16 -14.91 43.26
CA ASN A 216 2.28 -15.74 43.72
C ASN A 216 2.98 -16.39 42.52
N ARG A 217 4.31 -16.51 42.61
CA ARG A 217 5.16 -17.29 41.68
C ARG A 217 5.77 -18.55 42.33
N ALA A 218 5.70 -18.66 43.66
CA ALA A 218 6.14 -19.83 44.42
C ALA A 218 5.01 -20.86 44.51
N PHE A 219 4.85 -21.65 43.46
CA PHE A 219 3.95 -22.79 43.42
C PHE A 219 4.58 -23.91 42.58
N LYS A 220 3.99 -25.11 42.63
CA LYS A 220 4.31 -26.19 41.70
C LYS A 220 3.06 -26.48 40.88
N ILE A 221 3.24 -26.70 39.58
CA ILE A 221 2.14 -27.09 38.71
C ILE A 221 1.52 -28.42 39.17
N VAL A 222 0.21 -28.54 39.00
CA VAL A 222 -0.54 -29.76 39.30
C VAL A 222 -0.83 -30.48 38.00
N THR A 223 -0.13 -31.61 37.79
CA THR A 223 -0.28 -32.44 36.59
C THR A 223 -1.34 -33.52 36.81
N PRO A 224 -1.99 -34.04 35.75
CA PRO A 224 -2.76 -35.26 35.83
C PRO A 224 -1.87 -36.43 36.27
N GLU A 225 -2.25 -37.16 37.32
CA GLU A 225 -1.54 -38.39 37.70
C GLU A 225 -1.70 -39.42 36.58
N GLY A 226 -0.59 -39.92 36.03
CA GLY A 226 -0.59 -41.05 35.09
C GLY A 226 0.02 -40.83 33.70
N GLU A 227 1.05 -39.99 33.52
CA GLU A 227 1.93 -40.01 32.34
C GLU A 227 3.41 -39.78 32.67
#